data_AF-A0A1M2W437-F1
#
_entry.id   AF-A0A1M2W437-F1
#
_cell.length_a   1.000
_cell.length_b   1.000
_cell.length_c   1.000
_cell.angle_alpha   90.00
_cell.angle_beta   90.00
_cell.angle_gamma   90.00
#
_symmetry.space_group_name_H-M   'P 1'
#
loop_
_entity.id
_entity.type
_entity.pdbx_description
1 polymer ?
#
loop_
_entity_poly.entity_id
_entity_poly.type
_entity_poly.pdbx_seq_one_letter_code
_entity_poly.pdbx_strand_id
1 'polypeptide(L)'
;MEGSRFRRRRREFLRAPQITTTQDSVQALFLPDELYDFQEGHFDGVIKYYREMHVTSWPEDMPELPSLLERLRTVHPNEDTQTHILHLASSGEIMVGGIEHPGA
;
A
#
# COMPACT_ATOMS: atom_id res chain seq x y z
N MET A 1 10.69 -7.71 -4.36
CA MET A 1 10.18 -8.42 -5.55
C MET A 1 9.16 -9.45 -5.07
N GLU A 2 7.87 -9.28 -5.39
CA GLU A 2 6.80 -10.17 -4.94
C GLU A 2 7.06 -11.63 -5.39
N GLY A 3 7.07 -12.58 -4.46
CA GLY A 3 7.39 -13.98 -4.74
C GLY A 3 6.43 -14.63 -5.75
N SER A 4 6.97 -15.49 -6.63
CA SER A 4 6.20 -16.27 -7.63
C SER A 4 4.99 -17.01 -7.02
N ARG A 5 5.11 -17.43 -5.75
CA ARG A 5 4.06 -18.10 -4.97
C ARG A 5 2.81 -17.22 -4.79
N PHE A 6 2.97 -15.97 -4.40
CA PHE A 6 1.83 -15.07 -4.14
C PHE A 6 1.08 -14.74 -5.42
N ARG A 7 1.81 -14.53 -6.53
CA ARG A 7 1.21 -14.37 -7.86
C ARG A 7 0.37 -15.57 -8.26
N ARG A 8 0.82 -16.80 -7.96
CA ARG A 8 0.05 -18.01 -8.24
C ARG A 8 -1.23 -18.08 -7.40
N ARG A 9 -1.13 -17.91 -6.07
CA ARG A 9 -2.30 -17.94 -5.17
C ARG A 9 -3.34 -16.88 -5.54
N ARG A 10 -2.90 -15.67 -5.90
CA ARG A 10 -3.78 -14.59 -6.36
C ARG A 10 -4.56 -14.98 -7.61
N ARG A 11 -3.90 -15.58 -8.60
CA ARG A 11 -4.57 -16.06 -9.82
C ARG A 11 -5.57 -17.18 -9.53
N GLU A 12 -5.26 -18.08 -8.61
CA GLU A 12 -6.17 -19.16 -8.21
C GLU A 12 -7.42 -18.59 -7.51
N PHE A 13 -7.24 -17.63 -6.60
CA PHE A 13 -8.33 -16.97 -5.89
C PHE A 13 -9.29 -16.23 -6.83
N LEU A 14 -8.76 -15.43 -7.76
CA LEU A 14 -9.56 -14.67 -8.73
C LEU A 14 -10.31 -15.55 -9.74
N ARG A 15 -9.91 -16.81 -9.91
CA ARG A 15 -10.62 -17.78 -10.77
C ARG A 15 -11.77 -18.49 -10.04
N ALA A 16 -11.74 -18.54 -8.72
CA ALA A 16 -12.80 -19.15 -7.94
C ALA A 16 -14.02 -18.22 -7.93
N PRO A 17 -15.26 -18.77 -8.02
CA PRO A 17 -16.47 -17.95 -7.94
C PRO A 17 -16.53 -17.26 -6.57
N GLN A 18 -16.46 -15.93 -6.59
CA GLN A 18 -16.52 -15.10 -5.39
C GLN A 18 -17.97 -14.70 -5.13
N ILE A 19 -18.44 -14.85 -3.89
CA ILE A 19 -19.70 -14.25 -3.45
C ILE A 19 -19.38 -12.79 -3.15
N THR A 20 -19.54 -11.91 -4.13
CA THR A 20 -19.32 -10.47 -3.95
C THR A 20 -20.46 -9.89 -3.13
N THR A 21 -20.15 -9.48 -1.91
CA THR A 21 -21.02 -8.57 -1.15
C THR A 21 -20.79 -7.17 -1.70
N THR A 22 -21.86 -6.54 -2.18
CA THR A 22 -21.86 -5.20 -2.74
C THR A 22 -21.58 -4.18 -1.63
N GLN A 23 -20.31 -3.87 -1.38
CA GLN A 23 -19.93 -2.70 -0.60
C GLN A 23 -18.86 -1.92 -1.36
N ASP A 24 -19.24 -0.73 -1.83
CA ASP A 24 -18.45 0.23 -2.62
C ASP A 24 -17.34 0.92 -1.80
N SER A 25 -16.72 0.20 -0.87
CA SER A 25 -15.62 0.73 -0.06
C SER A 25 -14.29 0.46 -0.77
N VAL A 26 -13.34 1.39 -0.69
CA VAL A 26 -11.97 1.24 -1.23
C VAL A 26 -11.30 -0.06 -0.72
N GLN A 27 -11.68 -0.50 0.47
CA GLN A 27 -11.24 -1.74 1.10
C GLN A 27 -11.61 -2.99 0.28
N ALA A 28 -12.72 -2.96 -0.46
CA ALA A 28 -13.15 -4.07 -1.32
C ALA A 28 -12.28 -4.26 -2.57
N LEU A 29 -11.42 -3.29 -2.90
CA LEU A 29 -10.45 -3.40 -3.99
C LEU A 29 -9.26 -4.29 -3.63
N PHE A 30 -9.05 -4.55 -2.34
CA PHE A 30 -7.96 -5.38 -1.85
C PHE A 30 -8.42 -6.81 -1.63
N LEU A 31 -7.51 -7.74 -1.93
CA LEU A 31 -7.70 -9.17 -1.67
C LEU A 31 -7.35 -9.51 -0.20
N PRO A 32 -7.66 -10.72 0.28
CA PRO A 32 -7.18 -11.17 1.58
C PRO A 32 -5.66 -11.05 1.76
N ASP A 33 -5.23 -10.71 2.97
CA ASP A 33 -3.84 -10.42 3.29
C ASP A 33 -2.87 -11.56 2.96
N GLU A 34 -3.32 -12.82 3.05
CA GLU A 34 -2.49 -14.01 2.78
C GLU A 34 -2.11 -14.18 1.30
N LEU A 35 -2.71 -13.36 0.42
CA LEU A 35 -2.44 -13.30 -1.01
C LEU A 35 -1.40 -12.23 -1.37
N TYR A 36 -0.92 -11.49 -0.38
CA TYR A 36 0.10 -10.46 -0.52
C TYR A 36 1.39 -10.81 0.23
N ASP A 37 2.49 -10.25 -0.27
CA ASP A 37 3.84 -10.46 0.26
C ASP A 37 4.27 -9.25 1.11
N PHE A 38 3.62 -9.09 2.28
CA PHE A 38 3.92 -7.99 3.20
C PHE A 38 5.31 -8.14 3.81
N GLN A 39 6.01 -7.03 3.94
CA GLN A 39 7.35 -6.90 4.46
C GLN A 39 7.32 -6.21 5.83
N GLU A 40 8.36 -6.44 6.63
CA GLU A 40 8.64 -5.75 7.89
C GLU A 40 9.93 -4.93 7.76
N GLY A 41 10.10 -3.89 8.57
CA GLY A 41 11.42 -3.30 8.80
C GLY A 41 11.85 -2.19 7.84
N HIS A 42 10.91 -1.46 7.22
CA HIS A 42 11.24 -0.34 6.33
C HIS A 42 11.11 1.00 7.05
N PHE A 43 11.88 2.00 6.59
CA PHE A 43 12.06 3.30 7.25
C PHE A 43 12.46 3.13 8.73
N ASP A 44 13.67 2.63 8.99
CA ASP A 44 14.23 2.42 10.35
C ASP A 44 13.36 1.55 11.27
N GLY A 45 12.58 0.63 10.69
CA GLY A 45 11.71 -0.28 11.44
C GLY A 45 10.38 0.32 11.87
N VAL A 46 10.05 1.53 11.40
CA VAL A 46 8.85 2.26 11.79
C VAL A 46 7.59 1.69 11.14
N ILE A 47 7.71 1.05 9.97
CA ILE A 47 6.57 0.47 9.26
C ILE A 47 6.64 -1.06 9.29
N LYS A 48 5.55 -1.68 9.73
CA LYS A 48 5.38 -3.15 9.78
C LYS A 48 4.21 -3.61 8.92
N TYR A 49 4.33 -4.84 8.40
CA TYR A 49 3.35 -5.50 7.54
C TYR A 49 2.85 -4.61 6.38
N TYR A 50 3.78 -4.08 5.60
CA TYR A 50 3.47 -3.22 4.46
C TYR A 50 3.93 -3.87 3.16
N ARG A 51 3.30 -3.50 2.05
CA ARG A 51 3.83 -3.75 0.71
C ARG A 51 3.82 -2.47 -0.09
N GLU A 52 4.85 -2.33 -0.90
CA GLU A 52 5.06 -1.17 -1.74
C GLU A 52 4.69 -1.48 -3.19
N MET A 53 4.02 -0.54 -3.84
CA MET A 53 3.69 -0.60 -5.26
C MET A 53 4.07 0.69 -5.94
N HIS A 54 4.81 0.60 -7.05
CA HIS A 54 5.07 1.76 -7.87
C HIS A 54 3.78 2.22 -8.58
N VAL A 55 3.53 3.54 -8.55
CA VAL A 55 2.41 4.16 -9.26
C VAL A 55 2.81 4.34 -10.72
N THR A 56 2.15 3.60 -11.61
CA THR A 56 2.33 3.78 -13.06
C THR A 56 1.34 4.77 -13.66
N SER A 57 0.19 4.95 -13.02
CA SER A 57 -0.87 5.88 -13.43
C SER A 57 -1.75 6.22 -12.22
N TRP A 58 -2.29 7.44 -12.22
CA TRP A 58 -3.21 7.90 -11.18
C TRP A 58 -4.66 7.62 -11.57
N PRO A 59 -5.55 7.34 -10.59
CA PRO A 59 -6.99 7.21 -10.84
C PRO A 59 -7.60 8.53 -11.32
N GLU A 60 -8.51 8.46 -12.30
CA GLU A 60 -9.24 9.62 -12.83
C GLU A 60 -10.50 9.95 -12.04
N ASP A 61 -11.00 9.00 -11.24
CA ASP A 61 -12.24 9.07 -10.44
C ASP A 61 -12.05 9.72 -9.07
N MET A 62 -10.85 10.25 -8.78
CA MET A 62 -10.54 10.98 -7.54
C MET A 62 -10.29 12.47 -7.83
N PRO A 63 -11.33 13.31 -7.83
CA PRO A 63 -11.23 14.71 -8.26
C PRO A 63 -10.32 15.56 -7.38
N GLU A 64 -10.09 15.17 -6.12
CA GLU A 64 -9.21 15.89 -5.20
C GLU A 64 -7.72 15.65 -5.49
N LEU A 65 -7.38 14.51 -6.12
CA LEU A 65 -6.01 14.05 -6.29
C LEU A 65 -5.16 14.99 -7.16
N PRO A 66 -5.63 15.49 -8.34
CA PRO A 66 -4.85 16.45 -9.13
C PRO A 66 -4.44 17.69 -8.32
N SER A 67 -5.37 18.24 -7.53
CA SER A 67 -5.10 19.43 -6.72
C SER A 67 -4.06 19.17 -5.62
N LEU A 68 -4.06 17.97 -5.05
CA LEU A 68 -3.07 17.56 -4.06
C LEU A 68 -1.68 17.37 -4.70
N LEU A 69 -1.62 16.74 -5.87
CA LEU A 69 -0.37 16.55 -6.61
C LEU A 69 0.24 17.88 -7.07
N GLU A 70 -0.59 18.84 -7.50
CA GLU A 70 -0.13 20.20 -7.80
C GLU A 70 0.47 20.89 -6.57
N ARG A 71 -0.20 20.81 -5.42
CA ARG A 71 0.34 21.34 -4.16
C ARG A 71 1.65 20.66 -3.75
N LEU A 72 1.79 19.35 -3.98
CA LEU A 72 3.03 18.64 -3.70
C LEU A 72 4.18 19.15 -4.59
N ARG A 73 3.90 19.41 -5.87
CA ARG A 73 4.89 19.95 -6.82
C ARG A 73 5.37 21.35 -6.45
N THR A 74 4.56 22.17 -5.77
CA THR A 74 5.02 23.50 -5.31
C THR A 74 6.06 23.40 -4.19
N VAL A 75 6.01 22.33 -3.39
CA VAL A 75 6.96 22.06 -2.30
C VAL A 75 8.17 21.27 -2.79
N HIS A 76 7.97 20.37 -3.75
CA HIS A 76 9.03 19.56 -4.34
C HIS A 76 8.99 19.65 -5.88
N PRO A 77 9.69 20.64 -6.47
CA PRO A 77 9.58 20.95 -7.90
C PRO A 77 10.35 19.97 -8.82
N ASN A 78 10.92 18.89 -8.29
CA ASN A 78 11.72 17.96 -9.09
C ASN A 78 10.82 17.00 -9.89
N GLU A 79 11.04 16.93 -11.20
CA GLU A 79 10.25 16.12 -12.13
C GLU A 79 10.66 14.64 -12.14
N ASP A 80 11.87 14.32 -11.68
CA ASP A 80 12.36 12.93 -11.56
C ASP A 80 11.87 12.27 -10.25
N THR A 81 10.56 12.28 -10.02
CA THR A 81 9.94 11.72 -8.82
C THR A 81 9.30 10.37 -9.11
N GLN A 82 9.75 9.33 -8.41
CA GLN A 82 9.05 8.03 -8.37
C GLN A 82 8.03 8.03 -7.24
N THR A 83 6.80 7.64 -7.54
CA THR A 83 5.73 7.59 -6.52
C THR A 83 5.37 6.16 -6.22
N HIS A 84 5.21 5.87 -4.93
CA HIS A 84 4.88 4.55 -4.43
C HIS A 84 3.65 4.63 -3.52
N ILE A 85 2.77 3.63 -3.62
CA ILE A 85 1.65 3.42 -2.70
C ILE A 85 2.08 2.36 -1.70
N LEU A 86 1.90 2.68 -0.42
CA LEU A 86 2.04 1.75 0.68
C LEU A 86 0.67 1.15 1.01
N HIS A 87 0.55 -0.16 0.82
CA HIS A 87 -0.59 -0.93 1.28
C HIS A 87 -0.20 -1.63 2.58
N LEU A 88 -0.89 -1.30 3.66
CA LEU A 88 -0.74 -1.97 4.95
C LEU A 88 -1.66 -3.18 5.01
N ALA A 89 -1.18 -4.27 5.59
CA ALA A 89 -2.04 -5.39 5.97
C ALA A 89 -3.08 -4.93 6.99
N SER A 90 -4.09 -5.76 7.26
CA SER A 90 -5.08 -5.50 8.32
C SER A 90 -4.44 -5.33 9.71
N SER A 91 -3.27 -5.96 9.92
CA SER A 91 -2.44 -5.82 11.12
C SER A 91 -1.26 -4.87 10.95
N GLY A 92 -1.19 -4.14 9.83
CA GLY A 92 -0.09 -3.23 9.53
C GLY A 92 -0.15 -1.96 10.37
N GLU A 93 1.03 -1.50 10.77
CA GLU A 93 1.18 -0.33 11.63
C GLU A 93 2.32 0.57 11.16
N ILE A 94 2.11 1.88 11.34
CA ILE A 94 3.15 2.89 11.23
C ILE A 94 3.37 3.43 12.64
N MET A 95 4.51 3.12 13.21
CA MET A 95 4.89 3.59 14.53
C MET A 95 5.25 5.08 14.48
N VAL A 96 5.09 5.81 15.59
CA VAL A 96 5.72 7.12 15.71
C VAL A 96 7.15 6.85 16.15
N GLY A 97 8.15 7.34 15.41
CA GLY A 97 9.56 7.21 15.77
C GLY A 97 9.86 7.92 17.08
N GLY A 98 9.61 7.26 18.20
CA GLY A 98 9.85 7.71 19.55
C GLY A 98 11.00 6.91 20.14
N ILE A 99 12.04 7.63 20.53
CA ILE A 99 13.19 7.16 21.31
C ILE A 99 12.71 6.14 22.34
N GLU A 100 13.01 4.86 22.13
CA GLU A 100 12.97 3.89 23.22
C GLU A 100 14.04 4.34 24.21
N HIS A 101 13.64 5.01 25.29
CA HIS A 101 14.48 5.09 26.47
C HIS A 101 14.55 3.68 27.06
N PRO A 102 15.71 3.01 27.09
CA PRO A 102 15.83 1.79 27.85
C PRO A 102 15.82 2.17 29.33
N GLY A 103 14.62 2.13 29.92
CA GLY A 103 14.43 2.14 31.36
C GLY A 103 14.29 0.71 31.86
N ALA A 104 15.40 0.11 32.27
CA ALA A 104 15.52 -0.88 33.36
C ALA A 104 17.00 -1.17 33.62
#